data_AF-A0A9E5HUB9-F1
#
_entry.id   AF-A0A9E5HUB9-F1
#
_cell.length_a   1.000
_cell.length_b   1.000
_cell.length_c   1.000
_cell.angle_alpha   90.00
_cell.angle_beta   90.00
_cell.angle_gamma   90.00
#
_symmetry.space_group_name_H-M   'P 1'
#
loop_
_entity.id
_entity.type
_entity.pdbx_description
1 polymer ?
#
loop_
_entity_poly.entity_id
_entity_poly.type
_entity_poly.pdbx_seq_one_letter_code
_entity_poly.pdbx_strand_id
1 'polypeptide(L)'
;SLAQRERLFVGFDFAFSYPAGFAINLGYSSSPFSIWELLKKEISDSCDNSNNRFEVAEKLNSKFDGIGPFWGCPQNLNLDGLPHKGTERTECGLSEFRLCEKYARSAHSVWKLFTTGAVGSQTLMGIPHLQKLREKFGKEISVWPFDQGFNSTQIVLGEVYPSLFKSPTDIEIKSNSKVFCHDIVDAYQTYRTIENLSNLNVEGQLLPKIPSHLEKQVLEEGWIVGLSFDKLIK
;
A
#
# COMPACT_ATOMS: atom_id res chain seq x y z
N SER A 1 1.21 19.47 16.69
CA SER A 1 0.33 18.29 16.79
C SER A 1 -1.10 18.62 16.36
N LEU A 2 -2.03 17.65 16.24
CA LEU A 2 -3.44 17.94 15.92
C LEU A 2 -4.07 18.94 16.92
N ALA A 3 -3.70 18.86 18.20
CA ALA A 3 -4.10 19.81 19.24
C ALA A 3 -3.61 21.25 18.97
N GLN A 4 -2.50 21.40 18.25
CA GLN A 4 -1.92 22.68 17.83
C GLN A 4 -2.35 23.10 16.42
N ARG A 5 -3.35 22.41 15.83
CA ARG A 5 -3.83 22.64 14.46
C ARG A 5 -2.75 22.52 13.37
N GLU A 6 -1.72 21.74 13.65
CA GLU A 6 -0.74 21.39 12.63
C GLU A 6 -1.35 20.42 11.61
N ARG A 7 -0.81 20.47 10.39
CA ARG A 7 -1.11 19.51 9.34
C ARG A 7 -0.19 18.30 9.49
N LEU A 8 -0.78 17.12 9.39
CA LEU A 8 -0.11 15.85 9.59
C LEU A 8 -0.11 15.03 8.29
N PHE A 9 1.07 14.58 7.89
CA PHE A 9 1.22 13.50 6.93
C PHE A 9 1.50 12.20 7.68
N VAL A 10 0.77 11.13 7.35
CA VAL A 10 0.96 9.79 7.94
C VAL A 10 1.25 8.80 6.82
N GLY A 11 2.46 8.25 6.83
CA GLY A 11 2.89 7.22 5.90
C GLY A 11 2.59 5.82 6.42
N PHE A 12 2.09 4.93 5.55
CA PHE A 12 1.88 3.52 5.85
C PHE A 12 2.61 2.64 4.83
N ASP A 13 3.33 1.63 5.32
CA ASP A 13 4.12 0.70 4.50
C ASP A 13 3.30 -0.52 4.07
N PHE A 14 2.26 -0.27 3.27
CA PHE A 14 1.49 -1.28 2.53
C PHE A 14 0.70 -0.61 1.41
N ALA A 15 0.29 -1.39 0.41
CA ALA A 15 -0.43 -0.87 -0.75
C ALA A 15 -1.81 -0.30 -0.37
N PHE A 16 -2.17 0.85 -0.95
CA PHE A 16 -3.47 1.47 -0.68
C PHE A 16 -4.57 0.99 -1.63
N SER A 17 -4.23 0.27 -2.69
CA SER A 17 -5.20 -0.31 -3.63
C SER A 17 -4.57 -1.46 -4.42
N TYR A 18 -5.30 -1.94 -5.42
CA TYR A 18 -4.97 -3.08 -6.27
C TYR A 18 -4.83 -2.63 -7.73
N PRO A 19 -4.20 -3.44 -8.60
CA PRO A 19 -4.17 -3.24 -10.04
C PRO A 19 -5.55 -2.91 -10.64
N ALA A 20 -5.56 -2.03 -11.65
CA ALA A 20 -6.77 -1.52 -12.27
C ALA A 20 -7.65 -2.66 -12.80
N GLY A 21 -8.97 -2.50 -12.66
CA GLY A 21 -9.97 -3.49 -12.99
C GLY A 21 -10.35 -4.41 -11.83
N PHE A 22 -9.59 -4.46 -10.73
CA PHE A 22 -9.90 -5.35 -9.60
C PHE A 22 -11.29 -5.05 -9.01
N ALA A 23 -11.58 -3.78 -8.71
CA ALA A 23 -12.86 -3.41 -8.12
C ALA A 23 -14.05 -3.64 -9.06
N ILE A 24 -13.87 -3.34 -10.34
CA ILE A 24 -14.90 -3.55 -11.37
C ILE A 24 -15.20 -5.05 -11.55
N ASN A 25 -14.20 -5.92 -11.58
CA ASN A 25 -14.40 -7.37 -11.68
C ASN A 25 -15.15 -7.94 -10.48
N LEU A 26 -15.03 -7.30 -9.31
CA LEU A 26 -15.80 -7.65 -8.11
C LEU A 26 -17.23 -7.05 -8.10
N GLY A 27 -17.63 -6.31 -9.13
CA GLY A 27 -18.94 -5.67 -9.24
C GLY A 27 -19.06 -4.33 -8.50
N TYR A 28 -17.94 -3.70 -8.14
CA TYR A 28 -17.90 -2.40 -7.47
C TYR A 28 -17.52 -1.27 -8.43
N SER A 29 -17.63 -0.03 -7.94
CA SER A 29 -17.08 1.12 -8.65
C SER A 29 -15.55 1.02 -8.72
N SER A 30 -14.93 1.70 -9.70
CA SER A 30 -13.46 1.80 -9.80
C SER A 30 -12.84 2.64 -8.67
N SER A 31 -13.64 3.17 -7.74
CA SER A 31 -13.10 3.86 -6.57
C SER A 31 -12.42 2.87 -5.64
N PRO A 32 -11.18 3.12 -5.20
CA PRO A 32 -10.48 2.26 -4.24
C PRO A 32 -11.26 2.15 -2.92
N PHE A 33 -12.02 3.19 -2.56
CA PHE A 33 -12.80 3.19 -1.33
C PHE A 33 -13.93 2.16 -1.31
N SER A 34 -14.44 1.72 -2.46
CA SER A 34 -15.40 0.60 -2.50
C SER A 34 -14.76 -0.70 -2.02
N ILE A 35 -13.49 -0.93 -2.35
CA ILE A 35 -12.72 -2.07 -1.82
C ILE A 35 -12.38 -1.88 -0.35
N TRP A 36 -12.10 -0.65 0.08
CA TRP A 36 -11.84 -0.38 1.49
C TRP A 36 -13.04 -0.69 2.38
N GLU A 37 -14.24 -0.30 1.95
CA GLU A 37 -15.50 -0.62 2.63
C GLU A 37 -15.76 -2.13 2.66
N LEU A 38 -15.52 -2.82 1.54
CA LEU A 38 -15.61 -4.28 1.45
C LEU A 38 -14.66 -4.96 2.44
N LEU A 39 -13.37 -4.61 2.40
CA LEU A 39 -12.36 -5.22 3.27
C LEU A 39 -12.63 -4.93 4.74
N LYS A 40 -13.05 -3.70 5.08
CA LYS A 40 -13.45 -3.37 6.47
C LYS A 40 -14.58 -4.28 6.96
N LYS A 41 -15.53 -4.64 6.09
CA LYS A 41 -16.67 -5.51 6.43
C LYS A 41 -16.26 -6.98 6.57
N GLU A 42 -15.37 -7.45 5.70
CA GLU A 42 -15.03 -8.87 5.58
C GLU A 42 -13.86 -9.30 6.48
N ILE A 43 -12.90 -8.40 6.74
CA ILE A 43 -11.72 -8.70 7.54
C ILE A 43 -12.04 -8.59 9.04
N SER A 44 -11.67 -9.64 9.76
CA SER A 44 -11.63 -9.70 11.23
C SER A 44 -10.17 -9.73 11.67
N ASP A 45 -9.83 -8.88 12.64
CA ASP A 45 -8.50 -8.76 13.23
C ASP A 45 -8.64 -8.69 14.76
N SER A 46 -8.21 -9.76 15.43
CA SER A 46 -8.37 -9.93 16.87
C SER A 46 -7.12 -9.50 17.63
N CYS A 47 -7.28 -9.16 18.91
CA CYS A 47 -6.16 -8.73 19.76
C CYS A 47 -5.12 -9.82 20.03
N ASP A 48 -5.44 -11.09 19.78
CA ASP A 48 -4.53 -12.23 19.86
C ASP A 48 -3.78 -12.49 18.54
N ASN A 49 -3.84 -11.53 17.60
CA ASN A 49 -3.24 -11.59 16.26
C ASN A 49 -3.88 -12.64 15.34
N SER A 50 -5.01 -13.26 15.73
CA SER A 50 -5.82 -14.07 14.83
C SER A 50 -6.57 -13.19 13.84
N ASN A 51 -6.61 -13.61 12.58
CA ASN A 51 -7.32 -12.92 11.51
C ASN A 51 -7.74 -13.89 10.41
N ASN A 52 -8.68 -13.45 9.56
CA ASN A 52 -9.28 -14.26 8.50
C ASN A 52 -8.82 -13.86 7.08
N ARG A 53 -7.59 -13.32 6.94
CA ARG A 53 -7.13 -12.75 5.66
C ARG A 53 -7.08 -13.74 4.51
N PHE A 54 -6.81 -15.02 4.81
CA PHE A 54 -6.75 -16.06 3.77
C PHE A 54 -8.15 -16.46 3.31
N GLU A 55 -9.11 -16.56 4.22
CA GLU A 55 -10.52 -16.82 3.95
C GLU A 55 -11.14 -15.68 3.15
N VAL A 56 -10.79 -14.42 3.48
CA VAL A 56 -11.20 -13.27 2.67
C VAL A 56 -10.59 -13.32 1.27
N ALA A 57 -9.31 -13.68 1.14
CA ALA A 57 -8.67 -13.83 -0.16
C ALA A 57 -9.28 -14.95 -1.01
N GLU A 58 -9.58 -16.10 -0.41
CA GLU A 58 -10.33 -17.21 -1.03
C GLU A 58 -11.68 -16.71 -1.56
N LYS A 59 -12.46 -16.03 -0.70
CA LYS A 59 -13.76 -15.45 -1.07
C LYS A 59 -13.64 -14.45 -2.22
N LEU A 60 -12.60 -13.62 -2.25
CA LEU A 60 -12.36 -12.68 -3.34
C LEU A 60 -11.93 -13.40 -4.62
N ASN A 61 -11.08 -14.42 -4.53
CA ASN A 61 -10.66 -15.23 -5.68
C ASN A 61 -11.85 -15.95 -6.33
N SER A 62 -12.82 -16.42 -5.54
CA SER A 62 -14.05 -17.08 -6.04
C SER A 62 -14.93 -16.21 -6.95
N LYS A 63 -14.64 -14.90 -7.04
CA LYS A 63 -15.36 -13.96 -7.90
C LYS A 63 -14.76 -13.82 -9.30
N PHE A 64 -13.62 -14.47 -9.54
CA PHE A 64 -12.95 -14.48 -10.84
C PHE A 64 -13.16 -15.83 -11.51
N ASP A 65 -13.15 -15.83 -12.85
CA ASP A 65 -13.06 -17.07 -13.59
C ASP A 65 -11.68 -17.72 -13.36
N GLY A 66 -11.70 -19.01 -13.04
CA GLY A 66 -10.48 -19.77 -12.70
C GLY A 66 -9.97 -19.50 -11.28
N ILE A 67 -8.65 -19.58 -11.09
CA ILE A 67 -7.97 -19.35 -9.82
C ILE A 67 -7.58 -17.88 -9.76
N GLY A 68 -8.28 -17.13 -8.89
CA GLY A 68 -8.22 -15.68 -8.79
C GLY A 68 -6.83 -15.10 -8.44
N PRO A 69 -6.73 -13.76 -8.35
CA PRO A 69 -5.45 -13.07 -8.33
C PRO A 69 -4.63 -13.37 -7.08
N PHE A 70 -5.24 -13.60 -5.91
CA PHE A 70 -4.49 -13.80 -4.67
C PHE A 70 -3.80 -15.17 -4.61
N TRP A 71 -2.63 -15.21 -3.97
CA TRP A 71 -1.87 -16.45 -3.77
C TRP A 71 -0.94 -16.35 -2.55
N GLY A 72 -0.41 -17.50 -2.15
CA GLY A 72 0.50 -17.61 -1.02
C GLY A 72 -0.28 -17.82 0.27
N CYS A 73 -0.51 -19.07 0.64
CA CYS A 73 -1.04 -19.49 1.93
C CYS A 73 -0.11 -20.57 2.54
N PRO A 74 -0.18 -20.87 3.85
CA PRO A 74 0.49 -22.06 4.41
C PRO A 74 0.05 -23.35 3.69
N GLN A 75 0.97 -24.28 3.42
CA GLN A 75 0.64 -25.52 2.67
C GLN A 75 -0.41 -26.42 3.34
N ASN A 76 -0.54 -26.31 4.65
CA ASN A 76 -1.52 -27.05 5.44
C ASN A 76 -2.89 -26.37 5.48
N LEU A 77 -3.01 -25.15 4.95
CA LEU A 77 -4.26 -24.40 4.84
C LEU A 77 -4.86 -24.66 3.46
N ASN A 78 -5.80 -25.61 3.39
CA ASN A 78 -6.48 -25.96 2.14
C ASN A 78 -7.71 -25.07 1.95
N LEU A 79 -7.56 -24.02 1.14
CA LEU A 79 -8.63 -23.09 0.75
C LEU A 79 -8.83 -23.15 -0.76
N ASP A 80 -10.08 -23.21 -1.20
CA ASP A 80 -10.44 -23.42 -2.60
C ASP A 80 -10.15 -22.17 -3.44
N GLY A 81 -9.35 -22.33 -4.49
CA GLY A 81 -8.93 -21.20 -5.32
C GLY A 81 -7.92 -20.25 -4.65
N LEU A 82 -7.32 -20.58 -3.51
CA LEU A 82 -6.17 -19.86 -2.93
C LEU A 82 -4.91 -20.75 -2.89
N PRO A 83 -4.07 -20.71 -3.92
CA PRO A 83 -2.91 -21.61 -4.01
C PRO A 83 -1.73 -21.18 -3.13
N HIS A 84 -0.87 -22.13 -2.79
CA HIS A 84 0.40 -21.85 -2.10
C HIS A 84 1.38 -21.08 -3.00
N LYS A 85 1.41 -21.37 -4.30
CA LYS A 85 2.32 -20.74 -5.27
C LYS A 85 1.56 -19.91 -6.28
N GLY A 86 2.09 -18.73 -6.61
CA GLY A 86 1.48 -17.85 -7.62
C GLY A 86 1.43 -18.42 -9.03
N THR A 87 2.26 -19.42 -9.35
CA THR A 87 2.27 -20.16 -10.62
C THR A 87 1.08 -21.10 -10.80
N GLU A 88 0.35 -21.38 -9.73
CA GLU A 88 -0.84 -22.24 -9.76
C GLU A 88 -2.12 -21.41 -10.04
N ARG A 89 -2.02 -20.08 -10.10
CA ARG A 89 -3.14 -19.22 -10.54
C ARG A 89 -3.37 -19.35 -12.03
N THR A 90 -4.59 -19.04 -12.46
CA THR A 90 -4.93 -18.89 -13.89
C THR A 90 -5.02 -17.42 -14.26
N GLU A 91 -5.04 -17.13 -15.55
CA GLU A 91 -5.23 -15.75 -16.02
C GLU A 91 -6.61 -15.23 -15.60
N CYS A 92 -6.62 -14.28 -14.67
CA CYS A 92 -7.83 -13.60 -14.18
C CYS A 92 -8.03 -12.21 -14.81
N GLY A 93 -7.24 -11.88 -15.85
CA GLY A 93 -7.33 -10.61 -16.57
C GLY A 93 -6.77 -9.38 -15.83
N LEU A 94 -6.17 -9.56 -14.64
CA LEU A 94 -5.56 -8.49 -13.86
C LEU A 94 -4.03 -8.48 -14.00
N SER A 95 -3.43 -7.29 -13.92
CA SER A 95 -1.97 -7.16 -13.89
C SER A 95 -1.39 -7.70 -12.59
N GLU A 96 -0.19 -8.27 -12.63
CA GLU A 96 0.51 -8.71 -11.42
C GLU A 96 0.95 -7.54 -10.54
N PHE A 97 1.24 -6.39 -11.15
CA PHE A 97 1.78 -5.21 -10.49
C PHE A 97 0.98 -3.96 -10.83
N ARG A 98 0.82 -3.09 -9.85
CA ARG A 98 0.36 -1.71 -10.07
C ARG A 98 1.38 -0.92 -10.88
N LEU A 99 0.94 0.20 -11.44
CA LEU A 99 1.78 1.08 -12.23
C LEU A 99 3.01 1.52 -11.43
N CYS A 100 2.85 1.95 -10.18
CA CYS A 100 3.97 2.39 -9.34
C CYS A 100 5.00 1.27 -9.08
N GLU A 101 4.54 0.03 -8.90
CA GLU A 101 5.38 -1.14 -8.61
C GLU A 101 6.31 -1.50 -9.77
N LYS A 102 5.91 -1.19 -11.02
CA LYS A 102 6.78 -1.36 -12.20
C LYS A 102 8.04 -0.48 -12.16
N TYR A 103 8.04 0.58 -11.35
CA TYR A 103 9.14 1.55 -11.24
C TYR A 103 9.78 1.58 -9.85
N ALA A 104 9.15 0.94 -8.86
CA ALA A 104 9.74 0.63 -7.57
C ALA A 104 10.53 -0.68 -7.65
N ARG A 105 11.86 -0.58 -7.76
CA ARG A 105 12.74 -1.75 -7.75
C ARG A 105 12.45 -2.58 -6.49
N SER A 106 12.37 -3.91 -6.65
CA SER A 106 12.08 -4.90 -5.59
C SER A 106 10.64 -4.95 -5.05
N ALA A 107 9.70 -4.19 -5.63
CA ALA A 107 8.31 -4.28 -5.19
C ALA A 107 7.76 -5.70 -5.36
N HIS A 108 7.12 -6.20 -4.31
CA HIS A 108 6.39 -7.46 -4.34
C HIS A 108 4.95 -7.22 -4.77
N SER A 109 4.39 -8.23 -5.44
CA SER A 109 2.99 -8.23 -5.85
C SER A 109 2.05 -8.09 -4.65
N VAL A 110 1.08 -7.17 -4.77
CA VAL A 110 -0.01 -7.01 -3.79
C VAL A 110 -0.92 -8.24 -3.71
N TRP A 111 -0.77 -9.19 -4.63
CA TRP A 111 -1.50 -10.45 -4.62
C TRP A 111 -0.89 -11.52 -3.71
N LYS A 112 0.38 -11.34 -3.30
CA LYS A 112 1.12 -12.31 -2.47
C LYS A 112 0.78 -12.15 -0.98
N LEU A 113 0.29 -13.21 -0.35
CA LEU A 113 -0.19 -13.19 1.04
C LEU A 113 0.70 -13.91 2.06
N PHE A 114 1.66 -14.74 1.63
CA PHE A 114 2.47 -15.52 2.58
C PHE A 114 3.94 -15.55 2.18
N THR A 115 4.82 -15.79 3.17
CA THR A 115 6.30 -15.73 3.10
C THR A 115 6.85 -14.29 2.98
N THR A 116 8.15 -14.16 2.74
CA THR A 116 8.84 -12.87 2.59
C THR A 116 8.21 -12.03 1.47
N GLY A 117 7.94 -10.76 1.74
CA GLY A 117 7.33 -9.84 0.77
C GLY A 117 5.83 -10.04 0.60
N ALA A 118 5.12 -10.47 1.64
CA ALA A 118 3.66 -10.63 1.64
C ALA A 118 2.91 -9.28 1.77
N VAL A 119 3.18 -8.36 0.84
CA VAL A 119 2.54 -7.02 0.78
C VAL A 119 1.02 -7.14 0.74
N GLY A 120 0.49 -8.17 0.08
CA GLY A 120 -0.94 -8.41 0.03
C GLY A 120 -1.58 -8.71 1.40
N SER A 121 -0.88 -9.43 2.28
CA SER A 121 -1.37 -9.65 3.65
C SER A 121 -1.41 -8.35 4.45
N GLN A 122 -0.36 -7.53 4.36
CA GLN A 122 -0.34 -6.21 5.01
C GLN A 122 -1.43 -5.30 4.47
N THR A 123 -1.70 -5.38 3.16
CA THR A 123 -2.73 -4.61 2.47
C THR A 123 -4.14 -5.01 2.92
N LEU A 124 -4.46 -6.32 2.91
CA LEU A 124 -5.75 -6.84 3.38
C LEU A 124 -6.03 -6.46 4.84
N MET A 125 -5.01 -6.49 5.69
CA MET A 125 -5.15 -6.16 7.10
C MET A 125 -5.15 -4.66 7.36
N GLY A 126 -4.34 -3.88 6.63
CA GLY A 126 -4.15 -2.45 6.85
C GLY A 126 -5.29 -1.58 6.34
N ILE A 127 -5.84 -1.87 5.16
CA ILE A 127 -6.94 -1.10 4.55
C ILE A 127 -8.16 -0.95 5.48
N PRO A 128 -8.65 -2.00 6.17
CA PRO A 128 -9.72 -1.87 7.16
C PRO A 128 -9.48 -0.78 8.22
N HIS A 129 -8.23 -0.61 8.67
CA HIS A 129 -7.88 0.44 9.63
C HIS A 129 -7.88 1.83 8.99
N LEU A 130 -7.41 1.96 7.75
CA LEU A 130 -7.49 3.22 7.01
C LEU A 130 -8.95 3.65 6.78
N GLN A 131 -9.84 2.71 6.46
CA GLN A 131 -11.27 3.00 6.34
C GLN A 131 -11.88 3.45 7.68
N LYS A 132 -11.53 2.80 8.81
CA LYS A 132 -11.96 3.23 10.15
C LYS A 132 -11.45 4.65 10.47
N LEU A 133 -10.23 5.00 10.05
CA LEU A 133 -9.70 6.36 10.20
C LEU A 133 -10.47 7.37 9.35
N ARG A 134 -10.80 7.04 8.09
CA ARG A 134 -11.64 7.88 7.22
C ARG A 134 -13.00 8.16 7.83
N GLU A 135 -13.65 7.14 8.38
CA GLU A 135 -14.95 7.29 9.06
C GLU A 135 -14.85 8.13 10.35
N LYS A 136 -13.76 7.94 11.13
CA LYS A 136 -13.56 8.65 12.39
C LYS A 136 -13.27 10.14 12.20
N PHE A 137 -12.44 10.49 11.22
CA PHE A 137 -11.99 11.88 11.01
C PHE A 137 -12.75 12.61 9.90
N GLY A 138 -13.56 11.91 9.09
CA GLY A 138 -14.47 12.49 8.12
C GLY A 138 -13.77 13.46 7.16
N LYS A 139 -14.15 14.75 7.22
CA LYS A 139 -13.62 15.79 6.32
C LYS A 139 -12.22 16.29 6.71
N GLU A 140 -11.72 15.92 7.89
CA GLU A 140 -10.40 16.34 8.37
C GLU A 140 -9.27 15.49 7.79
N ILE A 141 -9.60 14.36 7.16
CA ILE A 141 -8.66 13.39 6.61
C ILE A 141 -8.83 13.25 5.10
N SER A 142 -7.72 13.05 4.40
CA SER A 142 -7.69 12.65 2.99
C SER A 142 -6.67 11.54 2.79
N VAL A 143 -6.89 10.74 1.76
CA VAL A 143 -5.97 9.72 1.28
C VAL A 143 -5.42 10.18 -0.05
N TRP A 144 -4.11 10.42 -0.12
CA TRP A 144 -3.45 10.67 -1.38
C TRP A 144 -3.11 9.33 -2.05
N PRO A 145 -3.30 9.16 -3.38
CA PRO A 145 -3.73 10.16 -4.36
C PRO A 145 -5.25 10.29 -4.58
N PHE A 146 -6.08 9.53 -3.85
CA PHE A 146 -7.50 9.34 -4.18
C PHE A 146 -8.41 10.55 -3.93
N ASP A 147 -8.20 11.26 -2.81
CA ASP A 147 -9.07 12.36 -2.39
C ASP A 147 -8.59 13.71 -2.95
N GLN A 148 -9.37 14.36 -3.81
CA GLN A 148 -9.00 15.66 -4.43
C GLN A 148 -8.73 16.81 -3.43
N GLY A 149 -9.26 16.71 -2.21
CA GLY A 149 -9.12 17.72 -1.16
C GLY A 149 -7.81 17.66 -0.36
N PHE A 150 -6.90 16.72 -0.66
CA PHE A 150 -5.74 16.43 0.19
C PHE A 150 -4.86 17.64 0.47
N ASN A 151 -4.84 18.67 -0.39
CA ASN A 151 -4.09 19.92 -0.22
C ASN A 151 -4.61 20.82 0.90
N SER A 152 -5.84 20.60 1.36
CA SER A 152 -6.53 21.44 2.34
C SER A 152 -6.90 20.71 3.63
N THR A 153 -6.76 19.39 3.68
CA THR A 153 -7.08 18.61 4.86
C THR A 153 -5.96 18.66 5.90
N GLN A 154 -6.37 18.54 7.17
CA GLN A 154 -5.45 18.55 8.29
C GLN A 154 -4.64 17.25 8.37
N ILE A 155 -5.25 16.12 8.01
CA ILE A 155 -4.60 14.80 7.99
C ILE A 155 -4.54 14.32 6.54
N VAL A 156 -3.36 13.88 6.12
CA VAL A 156 -3.15 13.22 4.83
C VAL A 156 -2.50 11.87 5.06
N LEU A 157 -3.15 10.81 4.58
CA LEU A 157 -2.60 9.47 4.55
C LEU A 157 -1.92 9.25 3.20
N GLY A 158 -0.74 8.63 3.20
CA GLY A 158 -0.04 8.23 1.99
C GLY A 158 0.60 6.85 2.12
N GLU A 159 0.62 6.13 1.02
CA GLU A 159 1.41 4.91 0.89
C GLU A 159 2.89 5.27 0.84
N VAL A 160 3.70 4.67 1.69
CA VAL A 160 5.17 4.78 1.66
C VAL A 160 5.77 3.42 1.37
N TYR A 161 6.98 3.42 0.82
CA TYR A 161 7.76 2.20 0.62
C TYR A 161 9.19 2.50 1.07
N PRO A 162 9.59 2.14 2.30
CA PRO A 162 10.89 2.52 2.85
C PRO A 162 12.07 2.08 1.96
N SER A 163 11.95 0.93 1.29
CA SER A 163 12.95 0.40 0.34
C SER A 163 13.05 1.20 -0.97
N LEU A 164 12.21 2.21 -1.19
CA LEU A 164 12.33 3.16 -2.30
C LEU A 164 13.61 3.99 -2.20
N PHE A 165 14.00 4.34 -0.97
CA PHE A 165 15.20 5.08 -0.68
C PHE A 165 16.35 4.09 -0.47
N LYS A 166 17.50 4.35 -1.10
CA LYS A 166 18.65 3.44 -0.97
C LYS A 166 18.97 3.26 0.51
N SER A 167 18.99 2.00 0.96
CA SER A 167 19.59 1.64 2.24
C SER A 167 21.03 2.15 2.25
N PRO A 168 21.47 2.78 3.35
CA PRO A 168 22.88 3.11 3.50
C PRO A 168 23.69 1.81 3.43
N THR A 169 24.94 1.90 3.05
CA THR A 169 25.90 0.81 3.27
C THR A 169 26.16 0.65 4.77
N ASP A 170 26.53 -0.56 5.22
CA ASP A 170 26.95 -0.81 6.61
C ASP A 170 28.04 0.17 7.10
N ILE A 171 28.84 0.70 6.17
CA ILE A 171 29.89 1.69 6.40
C ILE A 171 29.29 3.06 6.76
N GLU A 172 28.23 3.49 6.08
CA GLU A 172 27.51 4.75 6.34
C GLU A 172 26.72 4.69 7.65
N ILE A 173 26.23 3.51 8.02
CA ILE A 173 25.62 3.27 9.35
C ILE A 173 26.71 3.40 10.40
N LYS A 174 27.81 2.64 10.32
CA LYS A 174 28.87 2.62 11.35
C LYS A 174 29.63 3.94 11.50
N SER A 175 29.71 4.77 10.46
CA SER A 175 30.37 6.07 10.53
C SER A 175 29.50 7.17 11.15
N ASN A 176 28.18 7.09 10.97
CA ASN A 176 27.22 8.06 11.50
C ASN A 176 26.46 7.57 12.75
N SER A 177 26.58 6.28 13.12
CA SER A 177 25.84 5.63 14.22
C SER A 177 26.19 6.14 15.61
N LYS A 178 27.23 6.96 15.75
CA LYS A 178 27.52 7.64 17.02
C LYS A 178 26.50 8.72 17.39
N VAL A 179 25.61 9.12 16.47
CA VAL A 179 24.81 10.34 16.66
C VAL A 179 23.33 10.09 16.96
N PHE A 180 22.63 9.10 16.38
CA PHE A 180 21.16 9.07 16.58
C PHE A 180 20.39 7.73 16.50
N CYS A 181 20.97 6.62 16.02
CA CYS A 181 20.22 5.36 15.93
C CYS A 181 21.13 4.16 16.19
N HIS A 182 20.73 3.33 17.13
CA HIS A 182 21.32 2.02 17.41
C HIS A 182 21.46 1.19 16.11
N ASP A 183 22.31 0.17 16.11
CA ASP A 183 22.70 -0.71 14.97
C ASP A 183 21.55 -1.55 14.36
N ILE A 184 20.31 -1.04 14.35
CA ILE A 184 19.11 -1.69 13.83
C ILE A 184 18.80 -1.10 12.44
N VAL A 185 18.89 -1.94 11.41
CA VAL A 185 18.67 -1.57 10.00
C VAL A 185 17.30 -0.93 9.77
N ASP A 186 16.23 -1.49 10.34
CA ASP A 186 14.86 -1.00 10.15
C ASP A 186 14.64 0.39 10.76
N ALA A 187 15.28 0.68 11.90
CA ALA A 187 15.22 1.99 12.54
C ALA A 187 15.89 3.06 11.67
N TYR A 188 17.04 2.73 11.08
CA TYR A 188 17.70 3.62 10.12
C TYR A 188 16.86 3.81 8.85
N GLN A 189 16.27 2.74 8.31
CA GLN A 189 15.42 2.82 7.13
C GLN A 189 14.21 3.75 7.37
N THR A 190 13.61 3.67 8.56
CA THR A 190 12.55 4.58 9.00
C THR A 190 13.04 6.03 9.06
N TYR A 191 14.18 6.28 9.72
CA TYR A 191 14.77 7.62 9.79
C TYR A 191 15.01 8.23 8.40
N ARG A 192 15.62 7.47 7.47
CA ARG A 192 15.86 7.95 6.10
C ARG A 192 14.58 8.17 5.33
N THR A 193 13.57 7.33 5.53
CA THR A 193 12.25 7.55 4.91
C THR A 193 11.71 8.92 5.34
N ILE A 194 11.75 9.22 6.64
CA ILE A 194 11.30 10.52 7.17
C ILE A 194 12.15 11.67 6.61
N GLU A 195 13.47 11.54 6.59
CA GLU A 195 14.40 12.55 6.06
C GLU A 195 14.11 12.87 4.58
N ASN A 196 13.99 11.84 3.74
CA ASN A 196 13.71 12.02 2.31
C ASN A 196 12.32 12.64 2.07
N LEU A 197 11.29 12.18 2.79
CA LEU A 197 9.95 12.75 2.69
C LEU A 197 9.92 14.21 3.18
N SER A 198 10.67 14.54 4.23
CA SER A 198 10.82 15.92 4.72
C SER A 198 11.47 16.81 3.66
N ASN A 199 12.52 16.34 2.98
CA ASN A 199 13.16 17.08 1.90
C ASN A 199 12.20 17.32 0.73
N LEU A 200 11.46 16.29 0.30
CA LEU A 200 10.43 16.43 -0.73
C LEU A 200 9.34 17.43 -0.32
N ASN A 201 8.98 17.49 0.97
CA ASN A 201 8.01 18.47 1.46
C ASN A 201 8.55 19.91 1.37
N VAL A 202 9.81 20.14 1.74
CA VAL A 202 10.48 21.45 1.60
C VAL A 202 10.54 21.88 0.14
N GLU A 203 10.75 20.94 -0.78
CA GLU A 203 10.79 21.19 -2.23
C GLU A 203 9.40 21.32 -2.88
N GLY A 204 8.32 21.10 -2.12
CA GLY A 204 6.95 21.11 -2.65
C GLY A 204 6.61 19.89 -3.53
N GLN A 205 7.39 18.82 -3.42
CA GLN A 205 7.31 17.60 -4.22
C GLN A 205 6.81 16.37 -3.44
N LEU A 206 6.40 16.52 -2.18
CA LEU A 206 5.92 15.39 -1.37
C LEU A 206 4.70 14.72 -2.01
N LEU A 207 3.70 15.51 -2.42
CA LEU A 207 2.44 15.05 -3.01
C LEU A 207 2.25 15.73 -4.38
N PRO A 208 3.04 15.35 -5.39
CA PRO A 208 3.07 16.05 -6.67
C PRO A 208 1.76 15.85 -7.44
N LYS A 209 1.48 16.77 -8.36
CA LYS A 209 0.33 16.64 -9.27
C LYS A 209 0.53 15.43 -10.17
N ILE A 210 -0.52 14.61 -10.27
CA ILE A 210 -0.52 13.41 -11.10
C ILE A 210 -0.59 13.85 -12.58
N PRO A 211 0.24 13.30 -13.48
CA PRO A 211 0.13 13.56 -14.91
C PRO A 211 -1.24 13.13 -15.45
N SER A 212 -1.88 13.97 -16.26
CA SER A 212 -3.25 13.74 -16.77
C SER A 212 -3.40 12.41 -17.53
N HIS A 213 -2.37 11.97 -18.25
CA HIS A 213 -2.37 10.71 -18.98
C HIS A 213 -2.34 9.46 -18.08
N LEU A 214 -1.98 9.61 -16.79
CA LEU A 214 -1.93 8.53 -15.80
C LEU A 214 -3.01 8.66 -14.73
N GLU A 215 -3.66 9.81 -14.64
CA GLU A 215 -4.59 10.18 -13.56
C GLU A 215 -5.63 9.09 -13.31
N LYS A 216 -6.28 8.58 -14.37
CA LYS A 216 -7.29 7.52 -14.22
C LYS A 216 -6.73 6.26 -13.54
N GLN A 217 -5.57 5.79 -13.97
CA GLN A 217 -4.96 4.57 -13.42
C GLN A 217 -4.43 4.80 -12.00
N VAL A 218 -3.81 5.95 -11.74
CA VAL A 218 -3.27 6.29 -10.41
C VAL A 218 -4.39 6.48 -9.38
N LEU A 219 -5.54 7.05 -9.77
CA LEU A 219 -6.70 7.18 -8.88
C LEU A 219 -7.36 5.84 -8.55
N GLU A 220 -7.12 4.80 -9.36
CA GLU A 220 -7.62 3.44 -9.11
C GLU A 220 -6.59 2.58 -8.34
N GLU A 221 -5.32 2.60 -8.75
CA GLU A 221 -4.26 1.74 -8.22
C GLU A 221 -3.49 2.36 -7.04
N GLY A 222 -3.50 3.68 -6.91
CA GLY A 222 -2.69 4.41 -5.94
C GLY A 222 -1.25 4.66 -6.41
N TRP A 223 -0.48 5.32 -5.54
CA TRP A 223 0.90 5.68 -5.82
C TRP A 223 1.73 5.71 -4.54
N ILE A 224 3.00 5.34 -4.64
CA ILE A 224 3.97 5.39 -3.55
C ILE A 224 4.50 6.82 -3.43
N VAL A 225 4.35 7.44 -2.26
CA VAL A 225 4.88 8.77 -1.97
C VAL A 225 6.41 8.78 -2.12
N GLY A 226 6.92 9.77 -2.86
CA GLY A 226 8.35 9.90 -3.17
C GLY A 226 8.80 9.18 -4.45
N LEU A 227 7.95 8.38 -5.09
CA LEU A 227 8.24 7.82 -6.41
C LEU A 227 7.94 8.87 -7.49
N SER A 228 8.97 9.37 -8.18
CA SER A 228 8.79 10.38 -9.24
C SER A 228 8.06 9.83 -10.47
N PHE A 229 7.13 10.63 -11.00
CA PHE A 229 6.45 10.38 -12.27
C PHE A 229 7.36 10.59 -13.49
N ASP A 230 8.50 11.25 -13.37
CA ASP A 230 9.40 11.55 -14.50
C ASP A 230 10.00 10.28 -15.11
N LYS A 231 10.09 9.20 -14.32
CA LYS A 231 10.54 7.88 -14.79
C LYS A 231 9.54 7.21 -15.75
N LEU A 232 8.32 7.75 -15.88
CA LEU A 232 7.23 7.22 -16.71
C LEU A 232 7.13 7.91 -18.07
N ILE A 233 7.81 9.05 -18.26
CA ILE A 233 7.69 9.93 -19.43
C ILE A 233 8.70 9.53 -20.54
N LYS A 234 9.23 8.30 -20.51
CA LYS A 234 10.18 7.79 -21.53
C LYS A 234 9.54 6.76 -22.44
#